data_AF-A0A7E4URY9-F1
#
_entry.id   AF-A0A7E4URY9-F1
#
_cell.length_a   1.000
_cell.length_b   1.000
_cell.length_c   1.000
_cell.angle_alpha   90.00
_cell.angle_beta   90.00
_cell.angle_gamma   90.00
#
_symmetry.space_group_name_H-M   'P 1'
#
loop_
_entity.id
_entity.type
_entity.pdbx_description
1 polymer ?
#
loop_
_entity_poly.entity_id
_entity_poly.type
_entity_poly.pdbx_seq_one_letter_code
_entity_poly.pdbx_strand_id
1 'polypeptide(L)'
;MLTKQLESVQKRATRRIFLRSPLLRASTSQFSYSDRCKLFGISSLASRRLYFDLKLFHQKLSGDIDCNFELLLADSKTRGRSRKVIIPKCRRSTRRSSFAIRASSAFTKLPRKTQAVTKHSSLISEVSKLVSN
;
A
#
# COMPACT_ATOMS: atom_id res chain seq x y z
N MET A 1 -7.70 -6.69 -11.05
CA MET A 1 -8.75 -7.73 -11.00
C MET A 1 -8.45 -8.74 -9.89
N LEU A 2 -7.26 -9.35 -9.86
CA LEU A 2 -6.81 -10.31 -8.84
C LEU A 2 -6.91 -9.81 -7.38
N THR A 3 -6.58 -8.55 -7.10
CA THR A 3 -6.65 -8.04 -5.72
C THR A 3 -8.05 -7.97 -5.15
N LYS A 4 -9.06 -7.64 -5.97
CA LYS A 4 -10.46 -7.61 -5.51
C LYS A 4 -10.97 -9.01 -5.19
N GLN A 5 -10.51 -10.02 -5.94
CA GLN A 5 -10.83 -11.42 -5.70
C GLN A 5 -10.17 -11.93 -4.42
N LEU A 6 -8.87 -11.64 -4.20
CA LEU A 6 -8.21 -12.03 -2.94
C LEU A 6 -8.80 -11.31 -1.73
N GLU A 7 -9.15 -10.02 -1.86
CA GLU A 7 -9.83 -9.28 -0.80
C GLU A 7 -11.19 -9.91 -0.45
N SER A 8 -11.93 -10.44 -1.44
CA SER A 8 -13.22 -11.10 -1.19
C SER A 8 -13.05 -12.40 -0.38
N VAL A 9 -11.92 -13.10 -0.55
CA VAL A 9 -11.54 -14.27 0.26
C VAL A 9 -11.31 -13.85 1.71
N GLN A 10 -10.50 -12.82 1.98
CA GLN A 10 -10.30 -12.32 3.35
C GLN A 10 -11.62 -11.84 3.96
N LYS A 11 -12.45 -11.12 3.21
CA LYS A 11 -13.79 -10.68 3.65
C LYS A 11 -14.68 -11.85 4.05
N ARG A 12 -14.68 -12.93 3.26
CA ARG A 12 -15.48 -14.13 3.52
C ARG A 12 -14.95 -14.92 4.71
N ALA A 13 -13.62 -15.07 4.81
CA ALA A 13 -12.97 -15.76 5.92
C ALA A 13 -13.24 -15.06 7.25
N THR A 14 -12.97 -13.75 7.34
CA THR A 14 -13.23 -12.94 8.54
C THR A 14 -14.70 -12.97 8.95
N ARG A 15 -15.63 -12.92 7.98
CA ARG A 15 -17.07 -13.07 8.27
C ARG A 15 -17.42 -14.43 8.85
N ARG A 16 -16.87 -15.52 8.30
CA ARG A 16 -17.13 -16.88 8.81
C ARG A 16 -16.59 -17.08 10.21
N ILE A 17 -15.39 -16.58 10.51
CA ILE A 17 -14.80 -16.63 11.85
C ILE A 17 -15.66 -15.84 12.83
N PHE A 18 -16.03 -14.60 12.45
CA PHE A 18 -16.88 -13.74 13.28
C PHE A 18 -18.21 -14.42 13.62
N LEU A 19 -18.91 -14.96 12.61
CA LEU A 19 -20.20 -15.63 12.82
C LEU A 19 -20.13 -16.89 13.68
N ARG A 20 -18.96 -17.52 13.80
CA ARG A 20 -18.76 -18.74 14.60
C ARG A 20 -18.25 -18.46 16.01
N SER A 21 -17.93 -17.20 16.35
CA SER A 21 -17.50 -16.83 17.69
C SER A 21 -18.71 -16.47 18.57
N PRO A 22 -19.03 -17.25 19.62
CA PRO A 22 -20.21 -17.01 20.45
C PRO A 22 -20.15 -15.67 21.17
N LEU A 23 -18.95 -15.29 21.64
CA LEU A 23 -18.70 -14.05 22.37
C LEU A 23 -18.91 -12.79 21.49
N LEU A 24 -18.64 -12.91 20.20
CA LEU A 24 -18.77 -11.80 19.25
C LEU A 24 -20.18 -11.72 18.62
N ARG A 25 -20.91 -12.84 18.61
CA ARG A 25 -22.27 -12.93 18.08
C ARG A 25 -23.30 -12.27 18.98
N ALA A 26 -23.04 -12.18 20.29
CA ALA A 26 -23.87 -11.47 21.26
C ALA A 26 -23.91 -9.95 20.98
N SER A 27 -22.93 -9.41 20.26
CA SER A 27 -22.96 -8.04 19.75
C SER A 27 -23.80 -8.01 18.46
N THR A 28 -25.03 -7.51 18.56
CA THR A 28 -26.04 -7.44 17.48
C THR A 28 -25.69 -6.45 16.36
N SER A 29 -24.59 -5.71 16.45
CA SER A 29 -24.15 -4.80 15.40
C SER A 29 -23.54 -5.57 14.23
N GLN A 30 -23.98 -5.27 13.01
CA GLN A 30 -23.32 -5.79 11.81
C GLN A 30 -21.92 -5.17 11.70
N PHE A 31 -20.90 -5.88 12.20
CA PHE A 31 -19.51 -5.44 12.04
C PHE A 31 -19.18 -5.30 10.55
N SER A 32 -18.67 -4.13 10.15
CA SER A 32 -18.17 -3.92 8.80
C SER A 32 -16.90 -4.76 8.56
N TYR A 33 -16.42 -4.81 7.32
CA TYR A 33 -15.17 -5.51 7.04
C TYR A 33 -13.97 -4.88 7.76
N SER A 34 -13.89 -3.55 7.81
CA SER A 34 -12.83 -2.85 8.53
C SER A 34 -12.89 -3.15 10.02
N ASP A 35 -14.09 -3.24 10.60
CA ASP A 35 -14.24 -3.51 12.04
C ASP A 35 -13.82 -4.94 12.35
N ARG A 36 -14.18 -5.91 11.50
CA ARG A 36 -13.67 -7.29 11.63
C ARG A 36 -12.16 -7.36 11.51
N CYS A 37 -11.55 -6.60 10.60
CA CYS A 37 -10.10 -6.53 10.47
C CYS A 37 -9.45 -5.98 11.74
N LYS A 38 -9.97 -4.88 12.29
CA LYS A 38 -9.52 -4.30 13.57
C LYS A 38 -9.67 -5.29 14.73
N LEU A 39 -10.83 -5.95 14.82
CA LEU A 39 -11.14 -6.94 15.86
C LEU A 39 -10.15 -8.11 15.85
N PHE A 40 -9.76 -8.59 14.67
CA PHE A 40 -8.77 -9.65 14.54
C PHE A 40 -7.31 -9.16 14.54
N GLY A 41 -7.06 -7.84 14.69
CA GLY A 41 -5.71 -7.28 14.63
C GLY A 41 -5.03 -7.46 13.26
N ILE A 42 -5.80 -7.60 12.18
CA ILE A 42 -5.28 -7.82 10.83
C ILE A 42 -5.53 -6.60 9.94
N SER A 43 -4.61 -6.37 9.00
CA SER A 43 -4.77 -5.35 7.96
C SER A 43 -5.47 -5.93 6.72
N SER A 44 -6.12 -5.05 5.94
CA SER A 44 -6.70 -5.44 4.65
C SER A 44 -5.60 -5.92 3.69
N LEU A 45 -5.93 -6.79 2.75
CA LEU A 45 -4.96 -7.24 1.74
C LEU A 45 -4.51 -6.06 0.86
N ALA A 46 -5.42 -5.14 0.53
CA ALA A 46 -5.10 -3.90 -0.17
C ALA A 46 -4.05 -3.07 0.58
N SER A 47 -4.20 -2.89 1.89
CA SER A 47 -3.26 -2.16 2.74
C SER A 47 -1.89 -2.86 2.79
N ARG A 48 -1.87 -4.19 2.96
CA ARG A 48 -0.63 -4.98 2.96
C ARG A 48 0.10 -4.86 1.63
N ARG A 49 -0.63 -4.95 0.52
CA ARG A 49 -0.07 -4.78 -0.82
C ARG A 49 0.54 -3.40 -1.00
N LEU A 50 -0.17 -2.34 -0.57
CA LEU A 50 0.34 -0.98 -0.64
C LEU A 50 1.64 -0.82 0.14
N TYR A 51 1.70 -1.38 1.35
CA TYR A 51 2.91 -1.38 2.17
C TYR A 51 4.08 -2.06 1.45
N PHE A 52 3.88 -3.27 0.92
CA PHE A 52 4.93 -3.98 0.19
C PHE A 52 5.33 -3.27 -1.10
N ASP A 53 4.36 -2.69 -1.82
CA ASP A 53 4.65 -1.93 -3.04
C ASP A 53 5.55 -0.72 -2.73
N LEU A 54 5.23 0.05 -1.69
CA LEU A 54 6.01 1.21 -1.27
C LEU A 54 7.39 0.82 -0.71
N LYS A 55 7.47 -0.26 0.06
CA LYS A 55 8.73 -0.79 0.59
C LYS A 55 9.66 -1.19 -0.55
N LEU A 56 9.19 -2.01 -1.49
CA LEU A 56 10.00 -2.47 -2.62
C LEU A 56 10.44 -1.29 -3.51
N PHE A 57 9.54 -0.33 -3.71
CA PHE A 57 9.84 0.88 -4.48
C PHE A 57 10.93 1.71 -3.82
N HIS A 58 10.87 1.90 -2.50
CA HIS A 58 11.89 2.61 -1.74
C HIS A 58 13.23 1.89 -1.75
N GLN A 59 13.24 0.58 -1.51
CA GLN A 59 14.46 -0.22 -1.54
C GLN A 59 15.15 -0.11 -2.91
N LYS A 60 14.40 -0.16 -4.02
CA LYS A 60 14.97 0.04 -5.37
C LYS A 60 15.49 1.46 -5.56
N LEU A 61 14.81 2.49 -5.04
CA LEU A 61 15.27 3.89 -5.12
C LEU A 61 16.54 4.14 -4.30
N SER A 62 16.67 3.50 -3.14
CA SER A 62 17.86 3.56 -2.29
C SER A 62 19.03 2.78 -2.84
N GLY A 63 18.79 1.84 -3.78
CA GLY A 63 19.80 0.92 -4.29
C GLY A 63 20.03 -0.31 -3.40
N ASP A 64 19.15 -0.55 -2.42
CA ASP A 64 19.26 -1.69 -1.49
C ASP A 64 18.95 -3.04 -2.18
N ILE A 65 18.24 -3.00 -3.31
CA ILE A 65 17.87 -4.18 -4.09
C ILE A 65 18.06 -3.90 -5.57
N ASP A 66 18.48 -4.93 -6.30
CA ASP A 66 18.39 -4.94 -7.75
C ASP A 66 17.17 -5.73 -8.22
N CYS A 67 16.38 -5.11 -9.08
CA CYS A 67 15.11 -5.63 -9.58
C CYS A 67 14.89 -5.17 -11.01
N ASN A 68 14.35 -6.04 -11.86
CA ASN A 68 14.12 -5.81 -13.30
C ASN A 68 12.90 -4.94 -13.64
N PHE A 69 12.53 -3.97 -12.78
CA PHE A 69 11.52 -2.99 -13.14
C PHE A 69 12.14 -1.60 -13.27
N GLU A 70 11.76 -0.90 -14.34
CA GLU A 70 12.25 0.46 -14.59
C GLU A 70 11.50 1.48 -13.73
N LEU A 71 12.28 2.33 -13.08
CA LEU A 71 11.79 3.53 -12.41
C LEU A 71 12.11 4.72 -13.30
N LEU A 72 11.09 5.47 -13.69
CA LEU A 72 11.29 6.72 -14.42
C LEU A 72 11.62 7.82 -13.42
N LEU A 73 12.87 8.24 -13.41
CA LEU A 73 13.35 9.38 -12.64
C LEU A 73 13.71 10.51 -13.61
N ALA A 74 13.37 11.75 -13.24
CA ALA A 74 13.86 12.95 -13.91
C ALA A 74 14.59 13.83 -12.92
N ASP A 75 15.56 14.59 -13.42
CA ASP A 75 16.17 15.62 -12.61
C ASP A 75 15.16 16.72 -12.30
N SER A 76 15.24 17.24 -11.09
CA SER A 76 14.40 18.33 -10.60
C SER A 76 15.27 19.57 -10.47
N LYS A 77 14.95 20.61 -11.26
CA LYS A 77 15.64 21.91 -11.21
C LYS A 77 15.14 22.80 -10.06
N THR A 78 14.08 22.41 -9.36
CA THR A 78 13.50 23.17 -8.24
C THR A 78 14.12 22.79 -6.90
N ARG A 79 14.36 23.79 -6.05
CA ARG A 79 15.01 23.66 -4.73
C ARG A 79 14.36 22.55 -3.88
N GLY A 80 15.19 21.63 -3.38
CA GLY A 80 14.79 20.60 -2.41
C GLY A 80 14.87 19.14 -2.88
N ARG A 81 15.15 18.86 -4.16
CA ARG A 81 15.42 17.48 -4.64
C ARG A 81 16.24 17.49 -5.92
N SER A 82 17.22 16.60 -6.04
CA SER A 82 17.94 16.38 -7.30
C SER A 82 17.12 15.57 -8.31
N ARG A 83 16.27 14.63 -7.84
CA ARG A 83 15.48 13.71 -8.69
C ARG A 83 14.01 13.64 -8.28
N LYS A 84 13.10 13.52 -9.26
CA LYS A 84 11.65 13.32 -9.11
C LYS A 84 11.20 12.02 -9.78
N VAL A 85 10.25 11.33 -9.17
CA VAL A 85 9.58 10.16 -9.77
C VAL A 85 8.59 10.64 -10.84
N ILE A 86 8.71 10.10 -12.05
CA ILE A 86 7.79 10.35 -13.16
C ILE A 86 6.76 9.23 -13.21
N ILE A 87 5.49 9.61 -13.29
CA ILE A 87 4.39 8.67 -13.51
C ILE A 87 3.96 8.79 -14.98
N PRO A 88 4.25 7.80 -15.83
CA PRO A 88 3.89 7.89 -17.24
C PRO A 88 2.38 7.75 -17.42
N LYS A 89 1.84 8.49 -18.40
CA LYS A 89 0.40 8.49 -18.70
C LYS A 89 -0.01 7.11 -19.23
N CYS A 90 -0.84 6.41 -18.47
CA CYS A 90 -1.34 5.08 -18.84
C CYS A 90 -2.67 5.19 -19.58
N ARG A 91 -2.72 4.78 -20.85
CA ARG A 91 -3.95 4.69 -21.65
C ARG A 91 -4.84 3.51 -21.23
N ARG A 92 -4.24 2.39 -20.81
CA ARG A 92 -4.95 1.16 -20.41
C ARG A 92 -4.97 0.97 -18.88
N SER A 93 -6.09 0.47 -18.35
CA SER A 93 -6.27 0.16 -16.92
C SER A 93 -5.30 -0.93 -16.43
N THR A 94 -4.95 -1.88 -17.28
CA THR A 94 -3.97 -2.94 -16.98
C THR A 94 -2.59 -2.35 -16.66
N ARG A 95 -2.08 -1.44 -17.51
CA ARG A 95 -0.82 -0.72 -17.22
C ARG A 95 -0.90 0.11 -15.94
N ARG A 96 -2.04 0.76 -15.66
CA ARG A 96 -2.24 1.49 -14.40
C ARG A 96 -2.12 0.60 -13.17
N SER A 97 -2.47 -0.68 -13.29
CA SER A 97 -2.35 -1.67 -12.22
C SER A 97 -0.98 -2.35 -12.11
N SER A 98 -0.05 -2.06 -13.01
CA SER A 98 1.33 -2.55 -12.92
C SER A 98 2.04 -1.96 -11.70
N PHE A 99 3.05 -2.69 -11.20
CA PHE A 99 3.81 -2.29 -10.01
C PHE A 99 4.41 -0.88 -10.17
N ALA A 100 5.14 -0.63 -11.26
CA ALA A 100 5.86 0.63 -11.46
C ALA A 100 4.92 1.84 -11.38
N ILE A 101 3.72 1.76 -11.97
CA ILE A 101 2.77 2.88 -12.00
C ILE A 101 2.08 3.06 -10.65
N ARG A 102 1.57 1.98 -10.07
CA ARG A 102 0.81 2.07 -8.82
C ARG A 102 1.72 2.46 -7.64
N ALA A 103 2.93 1.90 -7.58
CA ALA A 103 3.90 2.20 -6.53
C ALA A 103 4.40 3.65 -6.66
N SER A 104 4.76 4.10 -7.88
CA SER A 104 5.12 5.51 -8.12
C SER A 104 4.00 6.48 -7.74
N SER A 105 2.75 6.16 -8.11
CA SER A 105 1.59 6.98 -7.79
C SER A 105 1.30 7.03 -6.29
N ALA A 106 1.49 5.93 -5.57
CA ALA A 106 1.37 5.91 -4.12
C ALA A 106 2.51 6.66 -3.44
N PHE A 107 3.74 6.45 -3.90
CA PHE A 107 4.95 7.02 -3.30
C PHE A 107 4.99 8.55 -3.40
N THR A 108 4.57 9.10 -4.54
CA THR A 108 4.49 10.56 -4.74
C THR A 108 3.49 11.26 -3.83
N LYS A 109 2.52 10.54 -3.26
CA LYS A 109 1.56 11.06 -2.27
C LYS A 109 2.11 11.09 -0.84
N LEU A 110 3.24 10.43 -0.57
CA LEU A 110 3.86 10.47 0.75
C LEU A 110 4.35 11.89 1.07
N PRO A 111 4.45 12.28 2.36
CA PRO A 111 5.09 13.53 2.72
C PRO A 111 6.52 13.62 2.19
N ARG A 112 6.95 14.83 1.77
CA ARG A 112 8.27 15.04 1.17
C ARG A 112 9.41 14.53 2.07
N LYS A 113 9.27 14.69 3.39
CA LYS A 113 10.23 14.20 4.38
C LYS A 113 10.42 12.68 4.25
N THR A 114 9.33 11.92 4.18
CA THR A 114 9.33 10.46 4.05
C THR A 114 9.96 9.99 2.74
N GLN A 115 9.75 10.73 1.66
CA GLN A 115 10.34 10.39 0.36
C GLN A 115 11.84 10.67 0.26
N ALA A 116 12.39 11.48 1.18
CA ALA A 116 13.80 11.87 1.21
C ALA A 116 14.65 10.99 2.14
N VAL A 117 14.04 10.12 2.95
CA VAL A 117 14.78 9.36 3.96
C VAL A 117 15.46 8.15 3.33
N THR A 118 16.78 8.15 3.39
CA THR A 118 17.69 7.05 3.03
C THR A 118 17.59 5.85 3.99
N LYS A 119 16.73 5.89 5.02
CA LYS A 119 16.56 4.83 6.03
C LYS A 119 15.13 4.30 6.04
N HIS A 120 15.01 2.97 5.95
CA HIS A 120 13.76 2.21 5.87
C HIS A 120 12.81 2.41 7.09
N SER A 121 13.32 2.77 8.27
CA SER A 121 12.54 2.84 9.51
C SER A 121 11.45 3.93 9.51
N SER A 122 11.70 5.08 8.88
CA SER A 122 10.74 6.20 8.81
C SER A 122 9.59 5.99 7.83
N LEU A 123 9.72 5.04 6.90
CA LEU A 123 8.64 4.69 5.98
C LEU A 123 7.53 3.90 6.67
N ILE A 124 7.88 3.07 7.65
CA ILE A 124 6.92 2.20 8.35
C ILE A 124 5.87 3.04 9.10
N SER A 125 6.29 4.12 9.77
CA SER A 125 5.39 4.99 10.53
C SER A 125 4.45 5.78 9.62
N GLU A 126 4.92 6.24 8.46
CA GLU A 126 4.13 7.07 7.53
C GLU A 126 3.17 6.25 6.66
N VAL A 127 3.56 5.04 6.26
CA VAL A 127 2.64 4.13 5.58
C VAL A 127 1.49 3.71 6.50
N SER A 128 1.78 3.52 7.80
CA SER A 128 0.74 3.22 8.79
C SER A 128 -0.31 4.32 8.89
N LYS A 129 0.08 5.60 8.78
CA LYS A 129 -0.86 6.73 8.77
C LYS A 129 -1.77 6.75 7.53
N LEU A 130 -1.24 6.40 6.36
CA LEU A 130 -2.02 6.35 5.12
C LEU A 130 -2.95 5.12 5.01
N VAL A 131 -2.61 4.03 5.70
CA VAL A 131 -3.42 2.81 5.76
C VAL A 131 -4.57 2.93 6.76
N SER A 132 -4.48 3.87 7.71
CA SER A 132 -5.47 4.05 8.78
C SER A 132 -6.63 4.99 8.42
N ASN A 133 -6.51 5.70 7.29
CA ASN A 133 -7.56 6.52 6.68
C ASN A 133 -8.27 5.76 5.55
#